data_AF-A0A6P0IW66-F1
#
_entry.id   AF-A0A6P0IW66-F1
#
_cell.length_a   1.000
_cell.length_b   1.000
_cell.length_c   1.000
_cell.angle_alpha   90.00
_cell.angle_beta   90.00
_cell.angle_gamma   90.00
#
_symmetry.space_group_name_H-M   'P 1'
#
loop_
_entity.id
_entity.type
_entity.pdbx_description
1 polymer ?
#
loop_
_entity_poly.entity_id
_entity_poly.type
_entity_poly.pdbx_seq_one_letter_code
_entity_poly.pdbx_strand_id
1 'polypeptide(L)' 'MRVFVLDQNKQPLDPCHPARARKLLKKGMAQVFKRYPFTIILQTRAVEDSVTHPHSLS' A
#
# COMPACT_ATOMS: atom_id res chain seq x y z
N MET A 1 0.63 -11.33 9.89
CA MET A 1 -0.43 -10.78 9.02
C MET A 1 0.17 -9.79 8.03
N ARG A 2 -0.23 -9.84 6.76
CA ARG A 2 0.11 -8.85 5.73
C ARG A 2 -1.13 -8.01 5.41
N VAL A 3 -0.93 -6.75 5.05
CA VAL A 3 -1.99 -5.83 4.60
C VAL A 3 -1.90 -5.68 3.09
N PHE A 4 -3.00 -5.89 2.38
CA PHE A 4 -3.03 -5.67 0.94
C PHE A 4 -2.96 -4.17 0.64
N VAL A 5 -2.19 -3.81 -0.38
CA VAL A 5 -1.99 -2.42 -0.78
C VAL A 5 -2.41 -2.30 -2.24
N LEU A 6 -3.21 -1.28 -2.56
CA LEU A 6 -3.56 -0.90 -3.91
C LEU A 6 -2.95 0.45 -4.25
N ASP A 7 -2.60 0.65 -5.51
CA ASP A 7 -2.33 1.98 -6.06
C ASP A 7 -3.64 2.74 -6.35
N GLN A 8 -3.52 3.94 -6.87
CA GLN A 8 -4.67 4.79 -7.21
C GLN A 8 -5.55 4.25 -8.34
N ASN A 9 -4.95 3.46 -9.23
CA ASN A 9 -5.62 2.78 -10.32
C ASN A 9 -6.23 1.44 -9.87
N LYS A 10 -6.21 1.15 -8.56
CA LYS A 10 -6.67 -0.10 -7.94
C LYS A 10 -5.86 -1.32 -8.36
N GLN A 11 -4.62 -1.11 -8.84
CA GLN A 11 -3.69 -2.18 -9.12
C GLN A 11 -3.03 -2.66 -7.81
N PRO A 12 -2.91 -3.98 -7.61
CA PRO A 12 -2.26 -4.51 -6.42
C PRO A 12 -0.77 -4.17 -6.41
N LEU A 13 -0.31 -3.69 -5.25
CA LEU A 13 1.09 -3.49 -4.92
C LEU A 13 1.54 -4.55 -3.90
N ASP A 14 2.83 -4.52 -3.57
CA ASP A 14 3.39 -5.40 -2.55
C ASP A 14 2.65 -5.25 -1.21
N PRO A 15 2.18 -6.36 -0.62
CA PRO A 15 1.57 -6.34 0.70
C PRO A 15 2.57 -5.82 1.74
N CYS A 16 2.11 -4.93 2.61
CA CYS A 16 2.97 -4.36 3.63
C CYS A 16 2.71 -4.92 5.02
N HIS A 17 3.66 -4.69 5.93
CA HIS A 17 3.46 -4.99 7.34
C HIS A 17 2.40 -4.04 7.94
N PRO A 18 1.50 -4.50 8.85
CA PRO A 18 0.48 -3.66 9.48
C PRO A 18 1.03 -2.38 10.11
N ALA A 19 2.27 -2.39 10.61
CA ALA A 19 2.94 -1.20 11.13
C ALA A 19 3.14 -0.10 10.06
N ARG A 20 3.51 -0.47 8.83
CA ARG A 20 3.64 0.45 7.69
C ARG A 20 2.28 0.98 7.26
N ALA A 21 1.27 0.11 7.15
CA ALA A 21 -0.11 0.50 6.86
C ALA A 21 -0.63 1.55 7.85
N ARG A 22 -0.43 1.35 9.16
CA ARG A 22 -0.83 2.33 10.19
C ARG A 22 -0.10 3.67 10.04
N LYS A 23 1.20 3.67 9.72
CA LYS A 23 1.97 4.91 9.48
C LYS A 23 1.39 5.67 8.28
N LEU A 24 1.10 4.99 7.18
CA LEU A 24 0.51 5.60 5.98
C LEU A 24 -0.88 6.18 6.24
N LEU A 25 -1.74 5.44 6.94
CA LEU A 25 -3.07 5.89 7.35
C LEU A 25 -2.99 7.13 8.27
N LYS A 26 -2.11 7.11 9.28
CA LYS A 26 -1.92 8.25 10.20
C LYS A 26 -1.39 9.50 9.49
N LYS A 27 -0.56 9.33 8.45
CA LYS A 27 -0.03 10.43 7.63
C LYS A 27 -1.03 10.96 6.59
N GLY A 28 -2.21 10.36 6.44
CA GLY A 28 -3.14 10.69 5.35
C GLY A 28 -2.58 10.37 3.96
N MET A 29 -1.66 9.41 3.87
CA MET A 29 -1.03 8.94 2.64
C MET A 29 -1.72 7.72 2.04
N ALA A 30 -2.60 7.09 2.82
CA ALA A 30 -3.41 5.96 2.39
C ALA A 30 -4.80 6.05 3.02
N GLN A 31 -5.76 5.35 2.43
CA GLN A 31 -7.10 5.17 2.97
C GLN A 31 -7.45 3.68 3.04
N VAL A 32 -8.40 3.32 3.92
CA VAL A 32 -8.91 1.95 3.99
C VAL A 32 -9.82 1.70 2.79
N PHE A 33 -9.49 0.69 1.99
CA PHE A 33 -10.29 0.27 0.84
C PHE A 33 -11.28 -0.84 1.23
N LYS A 34 -10.83 -1.83 2.01
CA LYS A 34 -11.65 -2.97 2.45
C LYS A 34 -11.24 -3.42 3.86
N ARG A 35 -12.19 -3.84 4.68
CA ARG A 35 -11.94 -4.32 6.06
C ARG A 35 -11.51 -5.79 6.13
N TYR A 36 -12.02 -6.65 5.24
CA TYR A 36 -11.60 -8.06 5.15
C TYR A 36 -11.55 -8.58 3.69
N PRO A 37 -10.40 -9.10 3.21
CA PRO A 37 -9.08 -8.94 3.86
C PRO A 37 -8.77 -7.44 4.00
N PHE A 38 -7.96 -7.08 5.01
CA PHE A 38 -7.67 -5.67 5.29
C PHE A 38 -6.80 -5.11 4.15
N THR A 39 -7.36 -4.13 3.44
CA THR A 39 -6.77 -3.54 2.24
C THR A 39 -6.73 -2.03 2.37
N ILE A 40 -5.59 -1.42 2.06
CA ILE A 40 -5.41 0.03 1.97
C ILE A 40 -5.12 0.44 0.53
N ILE A 41 -5.52 1.66 0.14
CA ILE A 41 -5.21 2.27 -1.14
C ILE A 41 -4.30 3.49 -0.91
N LEU A 42 -3.21 3.61 -1.66
CA LEU A 42 -2.30 4.75 -1.61
C LEU A 42 -2.92 5.97 -2.30
N GLN A 43 -2.60 7.17 -1.81
CA GLN A 43 -2.98 8.44 -2.43
C GLN A 43 -1.77 9.07 -3.13
N THR A 44 -1.97 9.84 -4.22
CA THR A 44 -0.93 10.36 -5.14
C THR A 44 0.20 11.06 -4.41
N ARG A 45 -0.11 11.73 -3.30
CA ARG A 45 0.86 12.45 -2.47
C ARG A 45 1.95 11.54 -1.85
N ALA A 46 1.80 10.22 -1.95
CA ALA A 46 2.71 9.23 -1.36
C ALA A 46 3.60 8.48 -2.37
N VAL A 47 3.46 8.74 -3.69
CA VAL A 47 4.20 8.00 -4.73
C VAL A 47 5.71 8.33 -4.73
N GLU A 48 6.12 9.40 -4.07
CA GLU A 48 7.54 9.83 -4.02
C GLU A 48 8.45 8.86 -3.22
N ASP A 49 7.91 7.98 -2.37
CA ASP A 49 8.71 7.13 -1.46
C ASP A 49 8.59 5.60 -1.73
N SER A 50 7.90 5.16 -2.78
CA SER A 50 7.82 3.72 -3.09
C SER A 50 8.94 3.30 -4.03
N VAL A 51 10.06 2.88 -3.46
CA VAL A 51 11.06 2.06 -4.17
C VAL A 51 10.36 0.77 -4.61
N THR A 52 9.91 0.72 -5.86
CA THR A 52 9.49 -0.51 -6.51
C THR A 52 10.77 -1.23 -6.92
N HIS A 53 11.08 -2.36 -6.29
CA HIS A 53 12.11 -3.24 -6.82
C HIS A 53 11.43 -4.12 -7.89
N PRO A 54 11.75 -3.95 -9.19
CA PRO A 54 11.36 -4.93 -10.17
C PRO A 54 12.10 -6.23 -9.82
N HIS A 55 11.38 -7.21 -9.26
CA HIS A 55 11.86 -8.57 -9.26
C HIS A 55 11.75 -9.08 -10.70
N SER A 56 12.78 -8.82 -11.51
CA SER A 56 13.08 -9.63 -12.68
C SER A 56 13.44 -11.03 -12.17
N LEU A 57 12.52 -11.98 -12.33
CA LEU A 57 12.88 -13.39 -12.34
C LEU A 57 13.60 -13.65 -13.67
N SER A 58 14.83 -14.14 -13.52
CA SER A 58 15.78 -14.71 -14.50
C SER A 58 15.34 -14.83 -15.95
#